data_AF-A0A1Y0I532-F1
#
_entry.id   AF-A0A1Y0I532-F1
#
_cell.length_a   1.000
_cell.length_b   1.000
_cell.length_c   1.000
_cell.angle_alpha   90.00
_cell.angle_beta   90.00
_cell.angle_gamma   90.00
#
_symmetry.space_group_name_H-M   'P 1'
#
loop_
_entity.id
_entity.type
_entity.pdbx_description
1 polymer ?
#
loop_
_entity_poly.entity_id
_entity_poly.type
_entity_poly.pdbx_seq_one_letter_code
_entity_poly.pdbx_strand_id
1 'polypeptide(L)'
;MKRQIKLIIAYVFVLFSAWSTTSCGQVQESNNSGSSSSKENYQVQNFDISETPKTTSKEITFEQFYHQFSTAINTNNWLALADLTKFPFIFRGQLDFEGEVTVDNTEFMKLMPSFLELETFISLEDESFSTTYRVLAVTPMDEANDIEANQAHIHDFVFKKENGHWQFVQIYTDLSNLDLIKE
;
A
#
# COMPACT_ATOMS: atom_id res chain seq x y z
N MET A 1 -48.99 15.96 13.92
CA MET A 1 -48.07 17.03 14.40
C MET A 1 -46.79 16.94 13.57
N LYS A 2 -46.60 17.83 12.58
CA LYS A 2 -45.44 17.81 11.67
C LYS A 2 -44.31 18.63 12.30
N ARG A 3 -43.16 18.01 12.59
CA ARG A 3 -41.93 18.73 12.99
C ARG A 3 -41.02 18.88 11.77
N GLN A 4 -40.85 20.12 11.34
CA GLN A 4 -39.93 20.55 10.29
C GLN A 4 -38.52 20.69 10.90
N ILE A 5 -37.56 19.91 10.44
CA ILE A 5 -36.15 20.06 10.78
C ILE A 5 -35.52 20.91 9.68
N LYS A 6 -35.03 22.11 10.03
CA LYS A 6 -34.27 22.97 9.13
C LYS A 6 -32.81 22.56 9.17
N LEU A 7 -32.31 21.98 8.07
CA LEU A 7 -30.87 21.79 7.84
C LEU A 7 -30.24 23.14 7.48
N ILE A 8 -29.21 23.55 8.21
CA ILE A 8 -28.32 24.68 7.86
C ILE A 8 -27.04 24.05 7.31
N ILE A 9 -26.85 24.13 5.99
CA ILE A 9 -25.62 23.72 5.31
C ILE A 9 -24.71 24.95 5.24
N ALA A 10 -23.64 24.96 6.03
CA ALA A 10 -22.58 25.96 5.95
C ALA A 10 -21.48 25.43 5.02
N TYR A 11 -21.41 25.97 3.81
CA TYR A 11 -20.31 25.74 2.87
C TYR A 11 -19.06 26.49 3.36
N VAL A 12 -18.03 25.76 3.77
CA VAL A 12 -16.70 26.33 4.04
C VAL A 12 -15.85 26.12 2.80
N PHE A 13 -15.73 27.17 1.99
CA PHE A 13 -14.79 27.26 0.88
C PHE A 13 -13.41 27.67 1.44
N VAL A 14 -12.46 26.74 1.51
CA VAL A 14 -11.06 27.07 1.80
C VAL A 14 -10.29 27.15 0.49
N LEU A 15 -9.98 28.38 0.08
CA LEU A 15 -9.05 28.68 -1.01
C LEU A 15 -7.61 28.45 -0.53
N PHE A 16 -6.98 27.35 -0.95
CA PHE A 16 -5.54 27.18 -0.80
C PHE A 16 -4.82 27.86 -1.98
N SER A 17 -4.16 28.97 -1.66
CA SER A 17 -3.23 29.67 -2.55
C SER A 17 -1.96 28.84 -2.74
N ALA A 18 -1.67 28.48 -3.99
CA ALA A 18 -0.42 27.84 -4.40
C ALA A 18 0.76 28.82 -4.25
N TRP A 19 1.79 28.41 -3.51
CA TRP A 19 3.11 29.04 -3.55
C TRP A 19 4.04 28.19 -4.42
N SER A 20 4.34 28.71 -5.61
CA SER A 20 5.36 28.18 -6.51
C SER A 20 6.72 28.75 -6.11
N THR A 21 7.62 27.93 -5.57
CA THR A 21 9.03 28.29 -5.44
C THR A 21 9.79 27.78 -6.66
N THR A 22 10.18 28.68 -7.55
CA THR A 22 11.16 28.43 -8.60
C THR A 22 12.55 28.36 -7.97
N SER A 23 13.14 27.17 -7.90
CA SER A 23 14.54 26.99 -7.52
C SER A 23 15.43 27.20 -8.74
N CYS A 24 16.22 28.27 -8.68
CA CYS A 24 17.24 28.63 -9.66
C CYS A 24 18.53 27.90 -9.28
N GLY A 25 18.92 26.91 -10.08
CA GLY A 25 20.19 26.17 -9.92
C GLY A 25 21.03 26.31 -11.17
N GLN A 26 21.79 27.40 -11.24
CA GLN A 26 22.87 27.62 -12.21
C GLN A 26 24.18 27.31 -11.48
N VAL A 27 25.09 26.52 -12.06
CA VAL A 27 26.55 26.72 -12.02
C VAL A 27 27.29 25.60 -12.80
N GLN A 28 27.94 26.08 -13.85
CA GLN A 28 29.26 25.78 -14.43
C GLN A 28 29.65 24.41 -15.01
N GLU A 29 29.89 24.51 -16.31
CA GLU A 29 30.90 23.85 -17.14
C GLU A 29 32.22 23.51 -16.43
N SER A 30 32.74 22.32 -16.74
CA SER A 30 34.17 22.06 -16.83
C SER A 30 34.42 21.15 -18.02
N ASN A 31 34.97 21.74 -19.07
CA ASN A 31 35.53 21.05 -20.21
C ASN A 31 36.79 20.29 -19.78
N ASN A 32 36.93 19.02 -20.16
CA ASN A 32 38.25 18.54 -20.57
C ASN A 32 38.16 17.43 -21.61
N SER A 33 38.65 17.74 -22.81
CA SER A 33 38.94 16.76 -23.85
C SER A 33 40.27 16.08 -23.53
N GLY A 34 40.30 14.75 -23.56
CA GLY A 34 41.51 13.96 -23.37
C GLY A 34 41.43 12.67 -24.15
N SER A 35 41.58 12.78 -25.46
CA SER A 35 41.98 11.66 -26.33
C SER A 35 43.43 11.30 -26.00
N SER A 36 43.71 10.06 -25.59
CA SER A 36 44.86 9.33 -26.12
C SER A 36 44.85 7.84 -25.76
N SER A 37 44.97 7.06 -26.82
CA SER A 37 45.21 5.64 -26.87
C SER A 37 46.55 5.28 -26.21
N SER A 38 46.52 4.32 -25.27
CA SER A 38 47.68 3.48 -24.95
C SER A 38 47.18 2.08 -24.62
N LYS A 39 47.50 1.14 -25.52
CA LYS A 39 47.41 -0.29 -25.29
C LYS A 39 48.42 -0.65 -24.21
N GLU A 40 47.95 -1.06 -23.04
CA GLU A 40 48.77 -1.84 -22.12
C GLU A 40 48.08 -3.15 -21.79
N ASN A 41 48.84 -4.20 -22.06
CA ASN A 41 48.54 -5.61 -21.93
C ASN A 41 48.76 -5.98 -20.45
N TYR A 42 47.70 -6.04 -19.66
CA TYR A 42 47.76 -6.59 -18.31
C TYR A 42 47.15 -7.99 -18.31
N GLN A 43 47.97 -8.93 -17.87
CA GLN A 43 47.64 -10.34 -17.70
C GLN A 43 46.46 -10.49 -16.75
N VAL A 44 45.38 -11.09 -17.23
CA VAL A 44 44.24 -11.52 -16.44
C VAL A 44 44.68 -12.69 -15.57
N GLN A 45 45.01 -12.41 -14.30
CA GLN A 45 44.96 -13.43 -13.27
C GLN A 45 43.49 -13.73 -13.01
N ASN A 46 43.07 -14.96 -13.38
CA ASN A 46 41.79 -15.52 -12.96
C ASN A 46 41.80 -15.65 -11.43
N PHE A 47 41.37 -14.60 -10.75
CA PHE A 47 40.91 -14.69 -9.38
C PHE A 47 39.50 -15.25 -9.42
N ASP A 48 39.39 -16.51 -9.01
CA ASP A 48 38.14 -17.17 -8.66
C ASP A 48 37.52 -16.41 -7.48
N ILE A 49 36.66 -15.44 -7.80
CA ILE A 49 35.84 -14.71 -6.84
C ILE A 49 34.41 -14.83 -7.33
N SER A 50 33.71 -15.87 -6.87
CA SER A 50 32.26 -15.83 -6.86
C SER A 50 31.68 -16.54 -5.63
N GLU A 51 32.21 -16.19 -4.46
CA GLU A 51 31.34 -16.06 -3.30
C GLU A 51 30.81 -14.63 -3.30
N THR A 52 29.70 -14.44 -4.01
CA THR A 52 28.88 -13.24 -3.83
C THR A 52 28.51 -13.18 -2.35
N PRO A 53 28.81 -12.09 -1.63
CA PRO A 53 28.29 -11.94 -0.30
C PRO A 53 26.77 -11.95 -0.45
N LYS A 54 26.11 -12.96 0.13
CA LYS A 54 24.68 -12.88 0.45
C LYS A 54 24.57 -11.66 1.35
N THR A 55 24.29 -10.51 0.76
CA THR A 55 23.81 -9.34 1.48
C THR A 55 22.53 -9.82 2.13
N THR A 56 22.63 -10.17 3.40
CA THR A 56 21.51 -10.54 4.25
C THR A 56 20.62 -9.29 4.28
N SER A 57 19.67 -9.18 3.34
CA SER A 57 18.67 -8.15 3.41
C SER A 57 17.99 -8.36 4.76
N LYS A 58 17.99 -7.31 5.58
CA LYS A 58 17.41 -7.39 6.91
C LYS A 58 15.92 -7.66 6.71
N GLU A 59 15.51 -8.89 7.03
CA GLU A 59 14.12 -9.31 7.01
C GLU A 59 13.31 -8.38 7.93
N ILE A 60 12.26 -7.76 7.37
CA ILE A 60 11.40 -6.86 8.13
C ILE A 60 10.40 -7.66 8.97
N THR A 61 10.07 -7.16 10.15
CA THR A 61 9.01 -7.76 10.98
C THR A 61 7.63 -7.43 10.41
N PHE A 62 6.60 -8.16 10.85
CA PHE A 62 5.24 -7.87 10.39
C PHE A 62 4.78 -6.48 10.85
N GLU A 63 5.12 -6.07 12.06
CA GLU A 63 4.75 -4.76 12.61
C GLU A 63 5.38 -3.62 11.80
N GLN A 64 6.64 -3.79 11.36
CA GLN A 64 7.30 -2.83 10.48
C GLN A 64 6.63 -2.74 9.12
N PHE A 65 6.29 -3.89 8.53
CA PHE A 65 5.52 -3.95 7.29
C PHE A 65 4.14 -3.30 7.43
N TYR A 66 3.39 -3.63 8.49
CA TYR A 66 2.04 -3.11 8.72
C TYR A 66 2.04 -1.61 8.98
N HIS A 67 3.07 -1.08 9.65
CA HIS A 67 3.28 0.35 9.76
C HIS A 67 3.49 1.02 8.39
N GLN A 68 4.28 0.41 7.49
CA GLN A 68 4.46 0.93 6.13
C GLN A 68 3.14 0.90 5.35
N PHE A 69 2.39 -0.20 5.45
CA PHE A 69 1.09 -0.39 4.83
C PHE A 69 0.06 0.65 5.29
N SER A 70 -0.15 0.76 6.60
CA SER A 70 -1.08 1.74 7.19
C SER A 70 -0.66 3.18 6.89
N THR A 71 0.64 3.48 6.88
CA THR A 71 1.15 4.80 6.48
C THR A 71 0.83 5.10 5.02
N ALA A 72 1.02 4.14 4.10
CA ALA A 72 0.71 4.32 2.69
C ALA A 72 -0.79 4.63 2.48
N ILE A 73 -1.68 3.93 3.19
CA ILE A 73 -3.11 4.22 3.19
C ILE A 73 -3.40 5.62 3.76
N ASN A 74 -2.92 5.93 4.96
CA ASN A 74 -3.21 7.19 5.65
C ASN A 74 -2.71 8.43 4.87
N THR A 75 -1.61 8.27 4.12
CA THR A 75 -1.03 9.35 3.30
C THR A 75 -1.52 9.34 1.85
N ASN A 76 -2.47 8.48 1.49
CA ASN A 76 -2.96 8.27 0.12
C ASN A 76 -1.84 7.98 -0.89
N ASN A 77 -0.75 7.35 -0.43
CA ASN A 77 0.37 6.97 -1.29
C ASN A 77 0.10 5.61 -1.93
N TRP A 78 -0.73 5.63 -2.97
CA TRP A 78 -1.18 4.42 -3.65
C TRP A 78 -0.06 3.64 -4.33
N LEU A 79 0.98 4.32 -4.81
CA LEU A 79 2.17 3.66 -5.37
C LEU A 79 2.89 2.83 -4.29
N ALA A 80 3.12 3.42 -3.11
CA ALA A 80 3.72 2.68 -2.00
C ALA A 80 2.83 1.52 -1.54
N LEU A 81 1.50 1.70 -1.53
CA LEU A 81 0.58 0.61 -1.20
C LEU A 81 0.67 -0.53 -2.22
N ALA A 82 0.74 -0.21 -3.52
CA ALA A 82 0.91 -1.21 -4.56
C ALA A 82 2.25 -1.96 -4.46
N ASP A 83 3.34 -1.28 -4.08
CA ASP A 83 4.65 -1.92 -3.86
C ASP A 83 4.62 -2.93 -2.68
N LEU A 84 3.74 -2.70 -1.70
CA LEU A 84 3.50 -3.60 -0.56
C LEU A 84 2.50 -4.72 -0.88
N THR A 85 1.94 -4.74 -2.10
CA THR A 85 0.86 -5.64 -2.50
C THR A 85 1.37 -6.73 -3.43
N LYS A 86 0.90 -7.96 -3.24
CA LYS A 86 1.12 -9.06 -4.19
C LYS A 86 0.05 -9.03 -5.27
N PHE A 87 0.49 -9.13 -6.53
CA PHE A 87 -0.40 -9.24 -7.68
C PHE A 87 -0.34 -10.64 -8.32
N PRO A 88 -1.47 -11.16 -8.85
CA PRO A 88 -2.81 -10.57 -8.81
C PRO A 88 -3.36 -10.46 -7.38
N PHE A 89 -4.05 -9.36 -7.08
CA PHE A 89 -4.64 -9.12 -5.77
C PHE A 89 -6.07 -9.68 -5.74
N ILE A 90 -6.50 -10.21 -4.60
CA ILE A 90 -7.77 -10.94 -4.50
C ILE A 90 -8.74 -10.19 -3.59
N PHE A 91 -9.92 -9.87 -4.11
CA PHE A 91 -11.09 -9.60 -3.28
C PHE A 91 -11.91 -10.89 -3.20
N ARG A 92 -12.08 -11.43 -2.00
CA ARG A 92 -12.83 -12.65 -1.76
C ARG A 92 -14.12 -12.33 -1.04
N GLY A 93 -15.21 -13.00 -1.42
CA GLY A 93 -16.45 -12.94 -0.69
C GLY A 93 -16.30 -13.37 0.77
N GLN A 94 -17.10 -12.78 1.66
CA GLN A 94 -17.13 -13.16 3.07
C GLN A 94 -17.70 -14.56 3.27
N LEU A 95 -18.55 -15.02 2.34
CA LEU A 95 -19.13 -16.35 2.34
C LEU A 95 -18.50 -17.23 1.24
N ASP A 96 -18.34 -18.52 1.51
CA ASP A 96 -17.67 -19.46 0.59
C ASP A 96 -18.29 -19.51 -0.82
N PHE A 97 -19.57 -19.20 -0.95
CA PHE A 97 -20.30 -19.23 -2.24
C PHE A 97 -20.22 -17.94 -3.04
N GLU A 98 -19.73 -16.84 -2.45
CA GLU A 98 -19.66 -15.52 -3.11
C GLU A 98 -18.52 -15.44 -4.13
N GLY A 99 -17.51 -16.31 -4.01
CA GLY A 99 -16.40 -16.40 -4.96
C GLY A 99 -15.30 -15.37 -4.72
N GLU A 100 -14.58 -15.01 -5.79
CA GLU A 100 -13.46 -14.08 -5.74
C GLU A 100 -13.34 -13.25 -7.03
N VAL A 101 -12.83 -12.03 -6.89
CA VAL A 101 -12.47 -11.11 -7.97
C VAL A 101 -10.96 -10.85 -7.87
N THR A 102 -10.23 -11.25 -8.91
CA THR A 102 -8.80 -10.95 -9.03
C THR A 102 -8.60 -9.65 -9.79
N VAL A 103 -7.72 -8.79 -9.30
CA VAL A 103 -7.36 -7.54 -9.98
C VAL A 103 -5.86 -7.44 -10.19
N ASP A 104 -5.47 -6.84 -11.30
CA ASP A 104 -4.06 -6.49 -11.53
C ASP A 104 -3.66 -5.19 -10.80
N ASN A 105 -2.40 -4.78 -10.93
CA ASN A 105 -1.89 -3.56 -10.30
C ASN A 105 -2.64 -2.30 -10.80
N THR A 106 -2.95 -2.23 -12.09
CA THR A 106 -3.63 -1.06 -12.68
C THR A 106 -5.06 -0.95 -12.18
N GLU A 107 -5.78 -2.06 -12.10
CA GLU A 107 -7.14 -2.12 -11.56
C GLU A 107 -7.16 -1.84 -10.06
N PHE A 108 -6.22 -2.42 -9.30
CA PHE A 108 -6.06 -2.16 -7.87
C PHE A 108 -5.86 -0.67 -7.57
N MET A 109 -4.96 -0.01 -8.30
CA MET A 109 -4.66 1.41 -8.14
C MET A 109 -5.87 2.32 -8.42
N LYS A 110 -6.83 1.86 -9.25
CA LYS A 110 -8.07 2.58 -9.53
C LYS A 110 -9.15 2.30 -8.47
N LEU A 111 -9.29 1.05 -8.06
CA LEU A 111 -10.38 0.60 -7.18
C LEU A 111 -10.11 0.88 -5.70
N MET A 112 -8.87 0.68 -5.24
CA MET A 112 -8.52 0.71 -3.82
C MET A 112 -8.85 2.05 -3.12
N PRO A 113 -8.61 3.23 -3.74
CA PRO A 113 -8.95 4.50 -3.10
C PRO A 113 -10.44 4.60 -2.74
N SER A 114 -11.34 4.21 -3.64
CA SER A 114 -12.79 4.23 -3.41
C SER A 114 -13.22 3.10 -2.47
N PHE A 115 -12.63 1.92 -2.61
CA PHE A 115 -12.91 0.77 -1.75
C PHE A 115 -12.68 1.09 -0.27
N LEU A 116 -11.57 1.76 0.04
CA LEU A 116 -11.24 2.13 1.41
C LEU A 116 -12.23 3.11 2.05
N GLU A 117 -13.02 3.84 1.25
CA GLU A 117 -14.07 4.74 1.76
C GLU A 117 -15.43 4.05 1.97
N LEU A 118 -15.57 2.78 1.55
CA LEU A 118 -16.81 2.06 1.76
C LEU A 118 -17.07 1.82 3.25
N GLU A 119 -18.34 1.95 3.62
CA GLU A 119 -18.80 1.60 4.96
C GLU A 119 -18.75 0.09 5.17
N THR A 120 -18.37 -0.31 6.37
CA THR A 120 -18.38 -1.68 6.86
C THR A 120 -18.80 -1.68 8.32
N PHE A 121 -19.27 -2.84 8.81
CA PHE A 121 -19.80 -2.98 10.15
C PHE A 121 -18.89 -3.90 10.96
N ILE A 122 -18.45 -3.42 12.12
CA ILE A 122 -17.76 -4.25 13.12
C ILE A 122 -18.69 -4.52 14.29
N SER A 123 -18.53 -5.69 14.90
CA SER A 123 -19.26 -6.06 16.12
C SER A 123 -18.31 -5.96 17.32
N LEU A 124 -18.65 -5.12 18.29
CA LEU A 124 -17.92 -4.96 19.54
C LEU A 124 -18.93 -5.04 20.68
N GLU A 125 -18.71 -5.95 21.64
CA GLU A 125 -19.57 -6.11 22.83
C GLU A 125 -21.08 -6.27 22.50
N ASP A 126 -21.40 -7.07 21.48
CA ASP A 126 -22.76 -7.30 20.94
C ASP A 126 -23.44 -6.07 20.30
N GLU A 127 -22.71 -4.97 20.10
CA GLU A 127 -23.16 -3.80 19.35
C GLU A 127 -22.48 -3.70 17.98
N SER A 128 -23.23 -3.25 16.97
CA SER A 128 -22.72 -3.04 15.61
C SER A 128 -22.40 -1.58 15.37
N PHE A 129 -21.17 -1.30 14.96
CA PHE A 129 -20.69 0.04 14.64
C PHE A 129 -20.35 0.13 13.15
N SER A 130 -20.84 1.19 12.49
CA SER A 130 -20.40 1.54 11.14
C SER A 130 -19.06 2.25 11.19
N THR A 131 -18.15 1.86 10.30
CA THR A 131 -16.84 2.44 10.08
C THR A 131 -16.48 2.29 8.60
N THR A 132 -15.26 2.64 8.19
CA THR A 132 -14.79 2.37 6.82
C THR A 132 -13.64 1.38 6.80
N TYR A 133 -13.42 0.73 5.65
CA TYR A 133 -12.24 -0.12 5.45
C TYR A 133 -10.93 0.64 5.68
N ARG A 134 -10.87 1.94 5.36
CA ARG A 134 -9.73 2.80 5.68
C ARG A 134 -9.45 2.81 7.18
N VAL A 135 -10.47 3.05 8.00
CA VAL A 135 -10.32 3.11 9.46
C VAL A 135 -9.85 1.76 9.99
N LEU A 136 -10.41 0.64 9.51
CA LEU A 136 -9.95 -0.69 9.89
C LEU A 136 -8.48 -0.94 9.54
N ALA A 137 -8.06 -0.54 8.34
CA ALA A 137 -6.69 -0.77 7.85
C ALA A 137 -5.61 0.06 8.57
N VAL A 138 -5.99 1.14 9.26
CA VAL A 138 -5.05 2.01 9.98
C VAL A 138 -5.20 1.94 11.50
N THR A 139 -6.23 1.24 11.99
CA THR A 139 -6.40 1.00 13.43
C THR A 139 -5.22 0.14 13.91
N PRO A 140 -4.56 0.53 15.02
CA PRO A 140 -3.51 -0.28 15.62
C PRO A 140 -4.01 -1.69 15.96
N MET A 141 -3.14 -2.68 15.82
CA MET A 141 -3.45 -4.04 16.24
C MET A 141 -3.48 -4.11 17.77
N ASP A 142 -4.61 -4.49 18.35
CA ASP A 142 -4.71 -4.62 19.81
C ASP A 142 -4.07 -5.92 20.32
N GLU A 143 -3.96 -6.99 19.52
CA GLU A 143 -3.31 -8.23 19.93
C GLU A 143 -2.59 -8.97 18.79
N ALA A 144 -1.43 -9.56 19.09
CA ALA A 144 -0.61 -10.36 18.18
C ALA A 144 -1.21 -11.75 17.83
N ASN A 145 -2.45 -12.01 18.23
CA ASN A 145 -3.06 -13.35 18.18
C ASN A 145 -3.38 -13.82 16.75
N ASP A 146 -3.46 -12.90 15.79
CA ASP A 146 -3.73 -13.23 14.38
C ASP A 146 -2.47 -13.18 13.48
N ILE A 147 -1.27 -13.13 14.09
CA ILE A 147 0.01 -13.20 13.36
C ILE A 147 0.61 -14.59 13.54
N GLU A 148 0.64 -15.35 12.46
CA GLU A 148 1.44 -16.57 12.33
C GLU A 148 2.79 -16.27 11.69
N ALA A 149 3.71 -17.25 11.68
CA ALA A 149 5.06 -17.07 11.17
C ALA A 149 5.13 -16.53 9.73
N ASN A 150 4.17 -16.91 8.88
CA ASN A 150 4.14 -16.56 7.45
C ASN A 150 2.82 -15.97 6.97
N GLN A 151 1.86 -15.72 7.86
CA GLN A 151 0.55 -15.17 7.49
C GLN A 151 0.04 -14.32 8.65
N ALA A 152 -0.63 -13.23 8.32
CA ALA A 152 -1.35 -12.43 9.30
C ALA A 152 -2.73 -12.07 8.76
N HIS A 153 -3.72 -12.04 9.64
CA HIS A 153 -5.08 -11.66 9.30
C HIS A 153 -5.55 -10.54 10.22
N ILE A 154 -5.72 -9.33 9.68
CA ILE A 154 -6.12 -8.16 10.46
C ILE A 154 -7.47 -7.71 9.95
N HIS A 155 -8.52 -7.89 10.75
CA HIS A 155 -9.91 -7.68 10.31
C HIS A 155 -10.19 -8.48 9.03
N ASP A 156 -10.49 -7.80 7.93
CA ASP A 156 -10.73 -8.40 6.61
C ASP A 156 -9.46 -8.48 5.73
N PHE A 157 -8.32 -7.96 6.20
CA PHE A 157 -7.08 -7.82 5.43
C PHE A 157 -6.13 -8.98 5.67
N VAL A 158 -5.74 -9.67 4.60
CA VAL A 158 -4.83 -10.83 4.66
C VAL A 158 -3.45 -10.45 4.13
N PHE A 159 -2.44 -10.82 4.90
CA PHE A 159 -1.03 -10.62 4.57
C PHE A 159 -0.29 -11.94 4.60
N LYS A 160 0.68 -12.11 3.71
CA LYS A 160 1.52 -13.31 3.65
C LYS A 160 2.99 -12.95 3.57
N LYS A 161 3.82 -13.80 4.16
CA LYS A 161 5.28 -13.72 4.06
C LYS A 161 5.77 -14.75 3.06
N GLU A 162 6.36 -14.27 1.97
CA GLU A 162 6.94 -15.12 0.93
C GLU A 162 8.39 -14.71 0.69
N ASN A 163 9.31 -15.68 0.69
CA ASN A 163 10.75 -15.43 0.54
C ASN A 163 11.29 -14.36 1.52
N GLY A 164 10.78 -14.34 2.76
CA GLY A 164 11.16 -13.38 3.80
C GLY A 164 10.53 -11.99 3.67
N HIS A 165 9.63 -11.76 2.71
CA HIS A 165 8.99 -10.46 2.50
C HIS A 165 7.49 -10.55 2.75
N TRP A 166 6.99 -9.65 3.59
CA TRP A 166 5.55 -9.50 3.82
C TRP A 166 4.90 -8.77 2.65
N GLN A 167 3.73 -9.23 2.25
CA GLN A 167 2.93 -8.63 1.19
C GLN A 167 1.45 -8.68 1.58
N PHE A 168 0.72 -7.66 1.15
CA PHE A 168 -0.73 -7.62 1.20
C PHE A 168 -1.30 -8.40 0.02
N VAL A 169 -2.17 -9.39 0.28
CA VAL A 169 -2.53 -10.38 -0.75
C VAL A 169 -4.02 -10.49 -1.03
N GLN A 170 -4.87 -10.19 -0.03
CA GLN A 170 -6.31 -10.41 -0.15
C GLN A 170 -7.10 -9.55 0.83
N ILE A 171 -8.34 -9.19 0.46
CA ILE A 171 -9.39 -8.66 1.34
C ILE A 171 -10.61 -9.59 1.31
N TYR A 172 -11.25 -9.80 2.46
CA TYR A 172 -12.61 -10.33 2.55
C TYR A 172 -13.65 -9.18 2.50
N THR A 173 -14.62 -9.25 1.59
CA THR A 173 -15.64 -8.20 1.44
C THR A 173 -16.88 -8.71 0.73
N ASP A 174 -18.00 -8.01 0.86
CA ASP A 174 -19.14 -8.19 -0.03
C ASP A 174 -18.75 -7.71 -1.43
N LEU A 175 -18.69 -8.64 -2.39
CA LEU A 175 -18.23 -8.36 -3.75
C LEU A 175 -19.17 -7.42 -4.52
N SER A 176 -20.43 -7.26 -4.11
CA SER A 176 -21.34 -6.29 -4.72
C SER A 176 -20.84 -4.85 -4.55
N ASN A 177 -20.03 -4.60 -3.52
CA ASN A 177 -19.39 -3.31 -3.31
C ASN A 177 -18.38 -2.93 -4.41
N LEU A 178 -17.78 -3.93 -5.07
CA LEU A 178 -16.81 -3.67 -6.14
C LEU A 178 -17.50 -3.23 -7.43
N ASP A 179 -18.73 -3.69 -7.67
CA ASP A 179 -19.51 -3.26 -8.83
C ASP A 179 -19.94 -1.80 -8.67
N LEU A 180 -20.26 -1.36 -7.45
CA LEU A 180 -20.59 0.04 -7.14
C LEU A 180 -19.43 1.01 -7.42
N ILE A 181 -18.19 0.54 -7.41
CA ILE A 181 -16.98 1.36 -7.62
C ILE A 181 -16.57 1.41 -9.10
N LYS A 182 -17.05 0.46 -9.93
CA LYS A 182 -16.67 0.35 -11.34
C LYS A 182 -17.50 1.24 -12.27
N GLU A 183 -18.61 1.82 -11.79
CA GLU A 183 -19.47 2.77 -12.52
C GLU A 183 -18.92 4.21 -12.48
#